data_AF-A0A835J0B1-F1
#
_entry.id   AF-A0A835J0B1-F1
#
_cell.length_a   1.000
_cell.length_b   1.000
_cell.length_c   1.000
_cell.angle_alpha   90.00
_cell.angle_beta   90.00
_cell.angle_gamma   90.00
#
_symmetry.space_group_name_H-M   'P 1'
#
loop_
_entity.id
_entity.type
_entity.pdbx_description
1 polymer ?
#
loop_
_entity_poly.entity_id
_entity_poly.type
_entity_poly.pdbx_seq_one_letter_code
_entity_poly.pdbx_strand_id
1 'polypeptide(L)'
;MYGSTGATTPDDSERTAFRKAEKKYKLLKNNNNASSKRIIDTHSCVICDVGFYFIPGALSIEEQCHWIKESLISFPQPPNRTNHYAIYGHIHDLFVAAQNKKVLRWQSSNMDKKEVAATTLLRKLRWSTLGLQFDWSKRDYNVTLPHNKIPESLCQLAKRMAAPAMGTGEEFQPEAAIVNYFSSGDMLGGHLDDMEADWNKPIVSISLGCKAIFLLGGKSREDMPIAMFLRSGDVVLMAGQARECFHGEYRFI
;
A
#
# COMPACT_ATOMS: atom_id res chain seq x y z
N MET A 1 13.19 10.50 -3.80
CA MET A 1 13.21 11.96 -3.89
C MET A 1 12.29 12.32 -5.02
N TYR A 2 11.15 12.96 -4.73
CA TYR A 2 10.34 13.56 -5.78
C TYR A 2 10.84 14.98 -5.98
N GLY A 3 11.43 15.23 -7.15
CA GLY A 3 11.79 16.55 -7.61
C GLY A 3 11.58 16.57 -9.11
N SER A 4 10.57 17.31 -9.56
CA SER A 4 10.55 17.87 -10.91
C SER A 4 10.36 19.38 -10.78
N THR A 5 11.07 20.07 -11.64
CA THR A 5 11.51 21.46 -11.55
C THR A 5 10.41 22.47 -11.88
N GLY A 6 10.37 23.54 -11.07
CA GLY A 6 9.99 24.92 -11.39
C GLY A 6 9.02 25.22 -12.52
N ALA A 7 7.75 25.43 -12.16
CA ALA A 7 6.92 26.51 -12.69
C ALA A 7 5.95 26.93 -11.58
N THR A 8 6.04 28.18 -11.11
CA THR A 8 5.13 28.75 -10.11
C THR A 8 3.77 29.06 -10.75
N THR A 9 2.88 28.07 -10.77
CA THR A 9 1.43 28.28 -10.78
C THR A 9 0.94 28.44 -9.34
N PRO A 10 -0.16 29.18 -9.07
CA PRO A 10 -0.73 29.23 -7.73
C PRO A 10 -1.05 27.80 -7.31
N ASP A 11 -0.64 27.43 -6.10
CA ASP A 11 -0.53 26.07 -5.58
C ASP A 11 -1.79 25.21 -5.78
N ASP A 12 -1.92 24.55 -6.95
CA ASP A 12 -2.96 23.54 -7.21
C ASP A 12 -2.87 22.37 -6.22
N SER A 13 -1.72 22.25 -5.55
CA SER A 13 -1.54 21.27 -4.50
C SER A 13 -2.40 21.61 -3.26
N GLU A 14 -2.87 22.83 -3.01
CA GLU A 14 -3.78 23.10 -1.89
C GLU A 14 -5.25 22.70 -2.14
N ARG A 15 -5.64 22.36 -3.38
CA ARG A 15 -7.07 22.33 -3.77
C ARG A 15 -7.77 20.98 -3.65
N THR A 16 -7.07 19.86 -3.68
CA THR A 16 -7.74 18.55 -3.74
C THR A 16 -8.55 18.24 -2.48
N ALA A 17 -9.68 17.54 -2.66
CA ALA A 17 -10.54 17.13 -1.55
C ALA A 17 -9.83 16.20 -0.56
N PHE A 18 -8.89 15.38 -1.05
CA PHE A 18 -8.02 14.56 -0.21
C PHE A 18 -7.16 15.39 0.74
N ARG A 19 -6.49 16.45 0.27
CA ARG A 19 -5.68 17.30 1.17
C ARG A 19 -6.54 18.11 2.15
N LYS A 20 -7.73 18.52 1.73
CA LYS A 20 -8.73 19.12 2.64
C LYS A 20 -9.14 18.11 3.72
N ALA A 21 -9.39 16.86 3.35
CA ALA A 21 -9.68 15.77 4.28
C ALA A 21 -8.51 15.49 5.21
N GLU A 22 -7.28 15.39 4.71
CA GLU A 22 -6.06 15.23 5.51
C GLU A 22 -5.90 16.35 6.54
N LYS A 23 -6.05 17.63 6.15
CA LYS A 23 -6.02 18.79 7.05
C LYS A 23 -7.11 18.67 8.13
N LYS A 24 -8.33 18.32 7.74
CA LYS A 24 -9.47 18.11 8.65
C LYS A 24 -9.19 16.99 9.67
N TYR A 25 -8.72 15.83 9.24
CA TYR A 25 -8.42 14.69 10.12
C TYR A 25 -7.15 14.89 10.97
N LYS A 26 -6.22 15.76 10.53
CA LYS A 26 -5.09 16.22 11.35
C LYS A 26 -5.56 17.03 12.57
N LEU A 27 -6.50 17.96 12.37
CA LEU A 27 -7.02 18.85 13.42
C LEU A 27 -7.85 18.12 14.49
N LEU A 28 -8.50 17.01 14.12
CA LEU A 28 -9.27 16.16 15.04
C LEU A 28 -8.40 15.50 16.14
N LYS A 29 -7.07 15.51 16.01
CA LYS A 29 -6.13 15.03 17.04
C LYS A 29 -6.08 15.95 18.27
N ASN A 30 -6.29 17.25 18.09
CA ASN A 30 -6.01 18.24 19.12
C ASN A 30 -7.21 18.52 20.02
N ASN A 31 -8.42 18.13 19.59
CA ASN A 31 -9.64 18.30 20.35
C ASN A 31 -10.14 16.92 20.81
N ASN A 32 -9.92 16.60 22.08
CA ASN A 32 -10.35 15.37 22.75
C ASN A 32 -11.89 15.22 22.88
N ASN A 33 -12.70 15.99 22.15
CA ASN A 33 -14.15 15.91 22.29
C ASN A 33 -14.92 16.08 20.97
N ALA A 34 -15.89 15.18 20.81
CA ALA A 34 -17.10 15.23 19.97
C ALA A 34 -17.05 14.86 18.47
N SER A 35 -15.90 14.70 17.81
CA SER A 35 -15.84 14.61 16.34
C SER A 35 -15.34 13.29 15.72
N SER A 36 -15.11 12.25 16.53
CA SER A 36 -14.93 10.87 16.02
C SER A 36 -16.20 10.34 15.31
N LYS A 37 -17.33 11.06 15.37
CA LYS A 37 -18.62 10.76 14.73
C LYS A 37 -18.62 10.78 13.18
N ARG A 38 -17.50 11.12 12.52
CA ARG A 38 -17.42 11.17 11.03
C ARG A 38 -16.38 10.23 10.40
N ILE A 39 -15.65 9.46 11.20
CA ILE A 39 -14.87 8.33 10.70
C ILE A 39 -15.76 7.12 10.92
N ILE A 40 -16.01 6.36 9.86
CA ILE A 40 -16.75 5.12 9.96
C ILE A 40 -15.91 4.15 10.78
N ASP A 41 -16.46 3.74 11.91
CA ASP A 41 -15.89 2.73 12.78
C ASP A 41 -16.86 1.55 12.84
N THR A 42 -16.72 0.64 11.88
CA THR A 42 -17.57 -0.54 11.76
C THR A 42 -16.79 -1.81 12.08
N HIS A 43 -17.43 -2.69 12.84
CA HIS A 43 -16.98 -4.05 13.11
C HIS A 43 -17.79 -5.09 12.32
N SER A 44 -18.64 -4.62 11.40
CA SER A 44 -19.43 -5.45 10.50
C SER A 44 -19.02 -5.20 9.06
N CYS A 45 -19.17 -6.23 8.22
CA CYS A 45 -18.91 -6.12 6.79
C CYS A 45 -19.80 -5.03 6.19
N VAL A 46 -19.18 -4.12 5.42
CA VAL A 46 -19.90 -3.10 4.65
C VAL A 46 -19.73 -3.44 3.18
N ILE A 47 -20.85 -3.66 2.51
CA ILE A 47 -20.90 -3.88 1.07
C ILE A 47 -21.68 -2.72 0.48
N CYS A 48 -21.08 -2.00 -0.46
CA CYS A 48 -21.72 -0.93 -1.19
C CYS A 48 -22.06 -1.40 -2.60
N ASP A 49 -23.24 -1.04 -3.11
CA ASP A 49 -23.72 -1.41 -4.43
C ASP A 49 -22.81 -0.93 -5.59
N VAL A 50 -21.86 -0.03 -5.29
CA VAL A 50 -20.84 0.46 -6.24
C VAL A 50 -19.58 -0.41 -6.29
N GLY A 51 -19.56 -1.57 -5.61
CA GLY A 51 -18.44 -2.52 -5.63
C GLY A 51 -17.33 -2.26 -4.62
N PHE A 52 -17.63 -1.51 -3.54
CA PHE A 52 -16.71 -1.35 -2.41
C PHE A 52 -17.10 -2.30 -1.28
N TYR A 53 -16.13 -3.05 -0.75
CA TYR A 53 -16.34 -3.97 0.37
C TYR A 53 -15.31 -3.69 1.47
N PHE A 54 -15.78 -3.56 2.71
CA PHE A 54 -14.95 -3.47 3.90
C PHE A 54 -15.22 -4.68 4.78
N ILE A 55 -14.19 -5.49 5.02
CA ILE A 55 -14.29 -6.77 5.74
C ILE A 55 -13.43 -6.67 7.01
N PRO A 56 -14.02 -6.30 8.16
CA PRO A 56 -13.29 -6.15 9.40
C PRO A 56 -12.83 -7.51 9.95
N GLY A 57 -11.59 -7.58 10.45
CA GLY A 57 -11.04 -8.80 11.05
C GLY A 57 -11.07 -10.02 10.12
N ALA A 58 -10.89 -9.80 8.82
CA ALA A 58 -10.93 -10.85 7.80
C ALA A 58 -9.82 -11.91 7.97
N LEU A 59 -8.70 -11.53 8.58
CA LEU A 59 -7.58 -12.43 8.86
C LEU A 59 -7.52 -12.81 10.35
N SER A 60 -7.30 -14.10 10.62
CA SER A 60 -7.00 -14.58 11.97
C SER A 60 -5.68 -14.03 12.50
N ILE A 61 -5.45 -14.11 13.82
CA ILE A 61 -4.19 -13.64 14.42
C ILE A 61 -2.99 -14.42 13.86
N GLU A 62 -3.17 -15.72 13.60
CA GLU A 62 -2.15 -16.58 13.00
C GLU A 62 -1.83 -16.13 11.57
N GLU A 63 -2.85 -15.85 10.75
CA GLU A 63 -2.67 -15.30 9.40
C GLU A 63 -1.97 -13.95 9.44
N GLN A 64 -2.39 -13.05 10.34
CA GLN A 64 -1.75 -11.74 10.51
C GLN A 64 -0.27 -11.88 10.87
N CYS A 65 0.06 -12.72 11.87
CA CYS A 65 1.45 -12.99 12.25
C CYS A 65 2.26 -13.57 11.09
N HIS A 66 1.69 -14.51 10.35
CA HIS A 66 2.32 -15.12 9.18
C HIS A 66 2.65 -14.08 8.12
N TRP A 67 1.67 -13.26 7.72
CA TRP A 67 1.88 -12.28 6.65
C TRP A 67 2.76 -11.10 7.06
N ILE A 68 2.71 -10.67 8.32
CA ILE A 68 3.67 -9.69 8.85
C ILE A 68 5.10 -10.24 8.72
N LYS A 69 5.32 -11.50 9.11
CA LYS A 69 6.63 -12.15 8.99
C LYS A 69 7.07 -12.23 7.52
N GLU A 70 6.25 -12.81 6.64
CA GLU A 70 6.58 -12.95 5.21
C GLU A 70 6.86 -11.59 4.54
N SER A 71 6.11 -10.55 4.93
CA SER A 71 6.33 -9.19 4.44
C SER A 71 7.71 -8.62 4.78
N LEU A 72 8.34 -9.06 5.87
CA LEU A 72 9.64 -8.56 6.28
C LEU A 72 10.79 -9.45 5.82
N ILE A 73 10.56 -10.75 5.65
CA ILE A 73 11.63 -11.72 5.41
C ILE A 73 11.68 -12.24 3.96
N SER A 74 10.53 -12.43 3.32
CA SER A 74 10.41 -13.12 2.03
C SER A 74 10.11 -12.13 0.91
N PHE A 75 9.12 -11.26 1.11
CA PHE A 75 8.64 -10.35 0.06
C PHE A 75 9.69 -9.35 -0.45
N PRO A 76 10.60 -8.79 0.37
CA PRO A 76 11.62 -7.88 -0.12
C PRO A 76 12.84 -8.60 -0.72
N GLN A 77 12.87 -9.93 -0.75
CA GLN A 77 14.00 -10.69 -1.29
C GLN A 77 14.05 -10.64 -2.82
N PRO A 78 15.24 -10.54 -3.42
CA PRO A 78 15.41 -10.69 -4.87
C PRO A 78 14.76 -11.96 -5.42
N PRO A 79 14.20 -11.95 -6.64
CA PRO A 79 14.24 -10.88 -7.63
C PRO A 79 13.23 -9.74 -7.39
N ASN A 80 12.40 -9.82 -6.34
CA ASN A 80 11.47 -8.75 -6.02
C ASN A 80 12.24 -7.44 -5.79
N ARG A 81 11.62 -6.34 -6.21
CA ARG A 81 12.21 -5.01 -6.07
C ARG A 81 11.67 -4.34 -4.82
N THR A 82 12.50 -3.46 -4.27
CA THR A 82 12.14 -2.56 -3.18
C THR A 82 12.54 -1.14 -3.53
N ASN A 83 12.09 -0.17 -2.72
CA ASN A 83 12.51 1.22 -2.88
C ASN A 83 14.03 1.45 -2.76
N HIS A 84 14.78 0.47 -2.25
CA HIS A 84 16.25 0.53 -2.17
C HIS A 84 16.94 0.15 -3.47
N TYR A 85 16.25 -0.58 -4.36
CA TYR A 85 16.86 -1.18 -5.55
C TYR A 85 17.56 -0.16 -6.46
N ALA A 86 16.96 1.01 -6.67
CA ALA A 86 17.52 2.04 -7.55
C ALA A 86 18.90 2.57 -7.09
N ILE A 87 19.20 2.51 -5.79
CA ILE A 87 20.43 3.05 -5.21
C ILE A 87 21.43 1.94 -4.88
N TYR A 88 20.94 0.82 -4.35
CA TYR A 88 21.77 -0.23 -3.75
C TYR A 88 21.70 -1.56 -4.51
N GLY A 89 20.86 -1.67 -5.54
CA GLY A 89 20.55 -2.92 -6.20
C GLY A 89 19.83 -3.90 -5.27
N HIS A 90 20.01 -5.19 -5.55
CA HIS A 90 19.42 -6.26 -4.74
C HIS A 90 20.07 -6.34 -3.35
N ILE A 91 19.23 -6.38 -2.31
CA ILE A 91 19.64 -6.56 -0.92
C ILE A 91 19.01 -7.86 -0.43
N HIS A 92 19.84 -8.82 -0.05
CA HIS A 92 19.40 -10.08 0.53
C HIS A 92 19.30 -9.96 2.06
N ASP A 93 18.31 -10.63 2.65
CA ASP A 93 18.19 -10.83 4.09
C ASP A 93 18.25 -9.54 4.93
N LEU A 94 17.67 -8.45 4.42
CA LEU A 94 17.73 -7.14 5.05
C LEU A 94 17.24 -7.17 6.51
N PHE A 95 16.15 -7.90 6.77
CA PHE A 95 15.60 -8.05 8.12
C PHE A 95 16.59 -8.75 9.06
N VAL A 96 17.15 -9.90 8.64
CA VAL A 96 18.14 -10.64 9.43
C VAL A 96 19.42 -9.83 9.62
N ALA A 97 19.88 -9.11 8.60
CA ALA A 97 21.02 -8.21 8.71
C ALA A 97 20.78 -7.08 9.71
N ALA A 98 19.56 -6.52 9.75
CA ALA A 98 19.16 -5.49 10.71
C ALA A 98 19.10 -6.04 12.14
N GLN A 99 18.54 -7.23 12.35
CA GLN A 99 18.53 -7.90 13.66
C GLN A 99 19.94 -8.12 14.20
N ASN A 100 20.87 -8.50 13.32
CA ASN A 100 22.28 -8.69 13.64
C ASN A 100 23.11 -7.38 13.63
N LYS A 101 22.46 -6.22 13.52
CA LYS A 101 23.09 -4.88 13.49
C LYS A 101 24.23 -4.75 12.47
N LYS A 102 24.13 -5.44 11.33
CA LYS A 102 25.15 -5.42 10.28
C LYS A 102 25.23 -4.06 9.58
N VAL A 103 26.42 -3.73 9.09
CA VAL A 103 26.65 -2.62 8.14
C VAL A 103 26.85 -3.23 6.76
N LEU A 104 25.99 -2.84 5.82
CA LEU A 104 26.07 -3.29 4.43
C LEU A 104 26.96 -2.33 3.63
N ARG A 105 27.75 -2.88 2.71
CA ARG A 105 28.75 -2.14 1.94
C ARG A 105 28.56 -2.37 0.45
N TRP A 106 28.64 -1.29 -0.32
CA TRP A 106 28.61 -1.32 -1.77
C TRP A 106 29.85 -0.65 -2.34
N GLN A 107 30.36 -1.24 -3.41
CA GLN A 107 31.43 -0.64 -4.21
C GLN A 107 30.79 -0.03 -5.46
N SER A 108 30.93 1.28 -5.64
CA SER A 108 30.63 1.94 -6.91
C SER A 108 31.88 1.98 -7.77
N SER A 109 31.72 2.00 -9.09
CA SER A 109 32.82 2.15 -10.06
C SER A 109 33.64 3.42 -9.84
N ASN A 110 33.06 4.46 -9.22
CA ASN A 110 33.73 5.71 -8.88
C ASN A 110 34.20 5.78 -7.41
N MET A 111 34.92 4.76 -6.91
CA MET A 111 35.70 4.74 -5.64
C MET A 111 34.99 5.11 -4.31
N ASP A 112 33.77 5.63 -4.32
CA ASP A 112 32.98 5.96 -3.13
C ASP A 112 32.36 4.69 -2.56
N LYS A 113 32.93 4.20 -1.47
CA LYS A 113 32.34 3.13 -0.66
C LYS A 113 31.10 3.68 0.04
N LYS A 114 29.93 3.13 -0.27
CA LYS A 114 28.70 3.42 0.49
C LYS A 114 28.56 2.37 1.58
N GLU A 115 28.42 2.84 2.82
CA GLU A 115 28.20 2.00 3.99
C GLU A 115 26.95 2.46 4.71
N VAL A 116 26.02 1.54 4.94
CA VAL A 116 24.75 1.87 5.58
C VAL A 116 24.39 0.75 6.56
N ALA A 117 23.99 1.12 7.77
CA ALA A 117 23.47 0.17 8.75
C ALA A 117 22.17 -0.47 8.21
N ALA A 118 22.08 -1.80 8.27
CA ALA A 118 20.90 -2.54 7.81
C ALA A 118 19.63 -2.10 8.56
N THR A 119 19.72 -1.74 9.83
CA THR A 119 18.61 -1.16 10.62
C THR A 119 18.07 0.14 10.02
N THR A 120 18.95 0.97 9.43
CA THR A 120 18.54 2.20 8.75
C THR A 120 17.80 1.91 7.46
N LEU A 121 18.25 0.91 6.69
CA LEU A 121 17.60 0.49 5.45
C LEU A 121 16.25 -0.18 5.73
N LEU A 122 16.18 -1.06 6.73
CA LEU A 122 14.92 -1.68 7.14
C LEU A 122 13.89 -0.61 7.55
N ARG A 123 14.29 0.37 8.38
CA ARG A 123 13.42 1.51 8.76
C ARG A 123 13.00 2.38 7.57
N LYS A 124 13.82 2.43 6.51
CA LYS A 124 13.56 3.18 5.27
C LYS A 124 12.94 2.32 4.17
N LEU A 125 12.57 1.07 4.45
CA LEU A 125 11.78 0.26 3.53
C LEU A 125 10.39 0.91 3.40
N ARG A 126 9.91 1.04 2.17
CA ARG A 126 8.65 1.73 1.86
C ARG A 126 7.75 0.93 0.94
N TRP A 127 8.34 0.17 0.02
CA TRP A 127 7.57 -0.77 -0.78
C TRP A 127 8.40 -1.98 -1.19
N SER A 128 7.72 -3.09 -1.46
CA SER A 128 8.23 -4.23 -2.23
C SER A 128 7.18 -4.73 -3.24
N THR A 129 7.62 -5.24 -4.38
CA THR A 129 6.74 -5.74 -5.46
C THR A 129 6.84 -7.25 -5.62
N LEU A 130 5.70 -7.95 -5.66
CA LEU A 130 5.59 -9.39 -5.91
C LEU A 130 4.90 -9.61 -7.27
N GLY A 131 5.25 -10.70 -7.97
CA GLY A 131 4.69 -10.94 -9.30
C GLY A 131 5.18 -9.90 -10.30
N LEU A 132 4.30 -9.45 -11.20
CA LEU A 132 4.63 -8.43 -12.18
C LEU A 132 5.16 -7.15 -11.50
N GLN A 133 6.27 -6.63 -12.03
CA GLN A 133 6.99 -5.54 -11.40
C GLN A 133 6.45 -4.20 -11.89
N PHE A 134 5.94 -3.38 -10.96
CA PHE A 134 5.51 -2.02 -11.26
C PHE A 134 6.72 -1.08 -11.38
N ASP A 135 6.85 -0.39 -12.51
CA ASP A 135 7.85 0.66 -12.74
C ASP A 135 7.23 2.02 -12.47
N TRP A 136 7.50 2.58 -11.29
CA TRP A 136 7.02 3.90 -10.88
C TRP A 136 7.45 5.05 -11.79
N SER A 137 8.56 4.92 -12.53
CA SER A 137 9.04 5.98 -13.42
C SER A 137 8.27 6.01 -14.73
N LYS A 138 7.89 4.82 -15.22
CA LYS A 138 7.06 4.66 -16.42
C LYS A 138 5.57 4.64 -16.13
N ARG A 139 5.21 4.44 -14.85
CA ARG A 139 3.85 4.18 -14.39
C ARG A 139 3.24 3.05 -15.22
N ASP A 140 3.86 1.86 -15.17
CA ASP A 140 3.44 0.70 -15.97
C ASP A 140 3.97 -0.60 -15.36
N TYR A 141 3.33 -1.73 -15.66
CA TYR A 141 3.82 -3.06 -15.31
C TYR A 141 4.80 -3.56 -16.38
N ASN A 142 6.05 -3.76 -15.97
CA ASN A 142 7.07 -4.24 -16.89
C ASN A 142 7.20 -5.77 -16.82
N VAL A 143 6.50 -6.44 -17.74
CA VAL A 143 6.47 -7.90 -17.87
C VAL A 143 7.83 -8.52 -18.22
N THR A 144 8.78 -7.73 -18.74
CA THR A 144 10.12 -8.23 -19.11
C THR A 144 11.09 -8.24 -17.94
N LEU A 145 10.75 -7.58 -16.83
CA LEU A 145 11.61 -7.60 -15.64
C LEU A 145 11.55 -8.98 -14.97
N PRO A 146 12.69 -9.49 -14.46
CA PRO A 146 12.70 -10.72 -13.68
C PRO A 146 11.76 -10.61 -12.48
N HIS A 147 10.90 -11.60 -12.31
CA HIS A 147 10.01 -11.70 -11.17
C HIS A 147 9.70 -13.16 -10.84
N ASN A 148 9.42 -13.40 -9.57
CA ASN A 148 8.82 -14.66 -9.14
C ASN A 148 7.30 -14.55 -9.18
N LYS A 149 6.62 -15.70 -9.27
CA LYS A 149 5.18 -15.75 -9.00
C LYS A 149 4.90 -15.31 -7.57
N ILE A 150 3.72 -14.72 -7.37
CA ILE A 150 3.19 -14.46 -6.03
C ILE A 150 3.09 -15.80 -5.29
N PRO A 151 3.46 -15.88 -3.99
CA PRO A 151 3.34 -17.12 -3.22
C PRO A 151 1.91 -17.67 -3.26
N GLU A 152 1.78 -18.97 -3.50
CA GLU A 152 0.47 -19.63 -3.69
C GLU A 152 -0.49 -19.39 -2.52
N SER A 153 0.01 -19.41 -1.28
CA SER A 153 -0.79 -19.10 -0.09
C SER A 153 -1.34 -17.67 -0.10
N LEU A 154 -0.60 -16.71 -0.65
CA LEU A 154 -1.06 -15.33 -0.79
C LEU A 154 -2.07 -15.21 -1.94
N CYS A 155 -1.86 -15.95 -3.03
CA CYS A 155 -2.85 -16.06 -4.11
C CYS A 155 -4.18 -16.61 -3.60
N GLN A 156 -4.15 -17.67 -2.80
CA GLN A 156 -5.34 -18.27 -2.20
C GLN A 156 -6.07 -17.33 -1.24
N LEU A 157 -5.32 -16.58 -0.41
CA LEU A 157 -5.90 -15.55 0.43
C LEU A 157 -6.58 -14.47 -0.43
N ALA A 158 -5.90 -13.94 -1.44
CA ALA A 158 -6.44 -12.92 -2.32
C ALA A 158 -7.70 -13.42 -3.07
N LYS A 159 -7.69 -14.65 -3.58
CA LYS A 159 -8.85 -15.32 -4.18
C LYS A 159 -10.04 -15.37 -3.24
N ARG A 160 -9.83 -15.84 -2.00
CA ARG A 160 -10.87 -15.91 -0.97
C ARG A 160 -11.45 -14.54 -0.64
N MET A 161 -10.60 -13.51 -0.55
CA MET A 161 -11.04 -12.14 -0.27
C MET A 161 -11.77 -11.50 -1.46
N ALA A 162 -11.38 -11.83 -2.70
CA ALA A 162 -12.00 -11.32 -3.92
C ALA A 162 -13.36 -11.97 -4.23
N ALA A 163 -13.62 -13.18 -3.72
CA ALA A 163 -14.81 -13.96 -4.03
C ALA A 163 -16.15 -13.19 -4.01
N PRO A 164 -16.43 -12.26 -3.05
CA PRO A 164 -17.68 -11.50 -3.03
C PRO A 164 -17.89 -10.55 -4.21
N ALA A 165 -16.83 -10.21 -4.96
CA ALA A 165 -16.88 -9.33 -6.11
C ALA A 165 -16.68 -10.06 -7.46
N MET A 166 -16.44 -11.37 -7.43
CA MET A 166 -16.24 -12.15 -8.65
C MET A 166 -17.58 -12.60 -9.24
N GLY A 167 -17.66 -12.63 -10.58
CA GLY A 167 -18.80 -13.19 -11.29
C GLY A 167 -18.95 -14.70 -11.08
N THR A 168 -20.16 -15.24 -11.29
CA THR A 168 -20.39 -16.68 -11.21
C THR A 168 -19.52 -17.45 -12.20
N GLY A 169 -18.71 -18.37 -11.70
CA GLY A 169 -17.78 -19.17 -12.51
C GLY A 169 -16.45 -18.48 -12.83
N GLU A 170 -16.23 -17.25 -12.35
CA GLU A 170 -14.93 -16.59 -12.45
C GLU A 170 -14.04 -16.86 -11.23
N GLU A 171 -12.74 -16.92 -11.46
CA GLU A 171 -11.74 -16.99 -10.41
C GLU A 171 -10.81 -15.77 -10.49
N PHE A 172 -10.52 -15.14 -9.35
CA PHE A 172 -9.55 -14.06 -9.28
C PHE A 172 -8.13 -14.60 -9.47
N GLN A 173 -7.34 -13.99 -10.34
CA GLN A 173 -5.95 -14.37 -10.59
C GLN A 173 -5.04 -13.18 -10.26
N PRO A 174 -4.45 -13.13 -9.05
CA PRO A 174 -3.51 -12.07 -8.72
C PRO A 174 -2.20 -12.29 -9.48
N GLU A 175 -1.81 -11.31 -10.29
CA GLU A 175 -0.58 -11.34 -11.08
C GLU A 175 0.50 -10.39 -10.54
N ALA A 176 0.07 -9.35 -9.83
CA ALA A 176 0.93 -8.35 -9.19
C ALA A 176 0.46 -8.08 -7.76
N ALA A 177 1.41 -7.79 -6.87
CA ALA A 177 1.09 -7.25 -5.55
C ALA A 177 2.15 -6.22 -5.12
N ILE A 178 1.70 -5.16 -4.46
CA ILE A 178 2.56 -4.15 -3.86
C ILE A 178 2.37 -4.20 -2.35
N VAL A 179 3.48 -4.40 -1.64
CA VAL A 179 3.52 -4.36 -0.18
C VAL A 179 4.00 -2.98 0.21
N ASN A 180 3.17 -2.19 0.87
CA ASN A 180 3.52 -0.85 1.34
C ASN A 180 3.88 -0.89 2.83
N TYR A 181 5.02 -0.29 3.18
CA TYR A 181 5.51 -0.23 4.55
C TYR A 181 5.42 1.21 5.06
N PHE A 182 4.60 1.41 6.09
CA PHE A 182 4.36 2.71 6.67
C PHE A 182 4.91 2.79 8.09
N SER A 183 5.59 3.90 8.39
CA SER A 183 5.93 4.32 9.74
C SER A 183 4.90 5.31 10.28
N SER A 184 4.91 5.54 11.60
CA SER A 184 4.05 6.56 12.19
C SER A 184 4.26 7.91 11.52
N GLY A 185 3.17 8.53 11.07
CA GLY A 185 3.18 9.80 10.35
C GLY A 185 3.37 9.71 8.84
N ASP A 186 3.67 8.53 8.28
CA ASP A 186 3.61 8.33 6.83
C ASP A 186 2.15 8.44 6.34
N MET A 187 2.00 8.72 5.04
CA MET A 187 0.71 8.85 4.36
C MET A 187 0.86 8.46 2.89
N LEU A 188 -0.22 7.95 2.31
CA LEU A 188 -0.38 7.76 0.87
C LEU A 188 -1.51 8.67 0.40
N GLY A 189 -1.15 9.68 -0.40
CA GLY A 189 -2.11 10.67 -0.87
C GLY A 189 -3.14 10.09 -1.84
N GLY A 190 -4.20 10.85 -2.09
CA GLY A 190 -5.26 10.48 -3.04
C GLY A 190 -4.73 10.11 -4.43
N HIS A 191 -4.84 8.85 -4.79
CA HIS A 191 -4.41 8.27 -6.06
C HIS A 191 -5.48 7.33 -6.62
N LEU A 192 -5.25 6.90 -7.86
CA LEU A 192 -6.09 5.94 -8.56
C LEU A 192 -5.17 4.83 -9.08
N ASP A 193 -5.60 3.59 -8.89
CA ASP A 193 -4.92 2.39 -9.39
C ASP A 193 -5.50 2.05 -10.77
N ASP A 194 -4.86 2.59 -11.80
CA ASP A 194 -5.37 2.65 -13.18
C ASP A 194 -4.46 1.97 -14.21
N MET A 195 -3.44 1.24 -13.74
CA MET A 195 -2.39 0.69 -14.59
C MET A 195 -2.58 -0.79 -14.93
N GLU A 196 -3.54 -1.47 -14.30
CA GLU A 196 -3.93 -2.80 -14.74
C GLU A 196 -4.70 -2.74 -16.06
N ALA A 197 -4.47 -3.72 -16.94
CA ALA A 197 -5.15 -3.80 -18.24
C ALA A 197 -6.63 -4.16 -18.10
N ASP A 198 -6.99 -5.02 -17.14
CA ASP A 198 -8.36 -5.45 -16.89
C ASP A 198 -8.94 -4.78 -15.64
N TRP A 199 -9.83 -3.80 -15.86
CA TRP A 199 -10.48 -3.04 -14.80
C TRP A 199 -11.69 -3.76 -14.18
N ASN A 200 -12.10 -4.89 -14.75
CA ASN A 200 -13.21 -5.68 -14.21
C ASN A 200 -12.77 -6.52 -13.00
N LYS A 201 -11.47 -6.68 -12.79
CA LYS A 201 -10.92 -7.43 -11.66
C LYS A 201 -10.75 -6.53 -10.44
N PRO A 202 -11.03 -7.04 -9.23
CA PRO A 202 -10.97 -6.21 -8.02
C PRO A 202 -9.54 -5.98 -7.53
N ILE A 203 -9.36 -4.95 -6.71
CA ILE A 203 -8.18 -4.76 -5.86
C ILE A 203 -8.49 -5.33 -4.48
N VAL A 204 -7.65 -6.25 -4.02
CA VAL A 204 -7.66 -6.74 -2.64
C VAL A 204 -6.57 -6.02 -1.85
N SER A 205 -6.95 -5.19 -0.89
CA SER A 205 -6.03 -4.50 0.02
C SER A 205 -6.14 -5.09 1.43
N ILE A 206 -5.01 -5.54 1.97
CA ILE A 206 -4.91 -6.18 3.30
C ILE A 206 -4.11 -5.28 4.22
N SER A 207 -4.68 -4.95 5.38
CA SER A 207 -4.02 -4.11 6.38
C SER A 207 -3.48 -4.93 7.54
N LEU A 208 -2.24 -4.69 7.94
CA LEU A 208 -1.55 -5.39 9.02
C LEU A 208 -0.79 -4.40 9.90
N GLY A 209 -0.88 -4.57 11.23
CA GLY A 209 -0.18 -3.75 12.20
C GLY A 209 -0.97 -2.54 12.71
N CYS A 210 -0.36 -1.35 12.64
CA CYS A 210 -0.94 -0.14 13.22
C CYS A 210 -2.27 0.25 12.55
N LYS A 211 -3.15 0.90 13.33
CA LYS A 211 -4.43 1.37 12.82
C LYS A 211 -4.21 2.57 11.90
N ALA A 212 -4.84 2.60 10.74
CA ALA A 212 -4.80 3.71 9.80
C ALA A 212 -6.20 4.32 9.59
N ILE A 213 -6.26 5.44 8.88
CA ILE A 213 -7.49 5.97 8.31
C ILE A 213 -7.43 5.75 6.80
N PHE A 214 -8.34 4.94 6.27
CA PHE A 214 -8.54 4.80 4.84
C PHE A 214 -9.49 5.89 4.35
N LEU A 215 -9.16 6.53 3.23
CA LEU A 215 -9.97 7.55 2.58
C LEU A 215 -10.46 7.01 1.24
N LEU A 216 -11.78 6.86 1.09
CA LEU A 216 -12.43 6.51 -0.17
C LEU A 216 -13.08 7.76 -0.77
N GLY A 217 -12.53 8.25 -1.87
CA GLY A 217 -13.08 9.35 -2.66
C GLY A 217 -14.12 8.91 -3.68
N GLY A 218 -14.41 9.80 -4.62
CA GLY A 218 -15.18 9.50 -5.82
C GLY A 218 -14.28 9.42 -7.06
N LYS A 219 -14.89 9.53 -8.25
CA LYS A 219 -14.18 9.49 -9.53
C LYS A 219 -13.40 10.77 -9.83
N SER A 220 -13.64 11.84 -9.06
CA SER A 220 -12.92 13.10 -9.14
C SER A 220 -12.07 13.35 -7.90
N ARG A 221 -10.92 14.02 -8.09
CA ARG A 221 -10.06 14.50 -6.97
C ARG A 221 -10.73 15.55 -6.08
N GLU A 222 -11.85 16.12 -6.54
CA GLU A 222 -12.66 17.09 -5.79
C GLU A 222 -13.79 16.44 -4.98
N ASP A 223 -14.04 15.15 -5.17
CA ASP A 223 -15.03 14.43 -4.39
C ASP A 223 -14.52 14.23 -2.97
N MET A 224 -15.30 14.70 -1.98
CA MET A 224 -14.91 14.61 -0.58
C MET A 224 -14.85 13.15 -0.12
N PRO A 225 -13.68 12.67 0.34
CA PRO A 225 -13.55 11.28 0.70
C PRO A 225 -14.27 10.95 2.00
N ILE A 226 -14.81 9.73 2.03
CA ILE A 226 -15.33 9.07 3.22
C ILE A 226 -14.15 8.45 3.96
N ALA A 227 -14.06 8.70 5.26
CA ALA A 227 -13.00 8.15 6.11
C ALA A 227 -13.47 6.92 6.88
N MET A 228 -12.64 5.89 6.91
CA MET A 228 -12.86 4.64 7.64
C MET A 228 -11.63 4.31 8.48
N PHE A 229 -11.82 3.75 9.67
CA PHE A 229 -10.70 3.13 10.37
C PHE A 229 -10.33 1.81 9.70
N LEU A 230 -9.03 1.62 9.48
CA LEU A 230 -8.47 0.40 8.93
C LEU A 230 -7.54 -0.20 9.98
N ARG A 231 -7.85 -1.39 10.50
CA ARG A 231 -7.12 -2.07 11.58
C ARG A 231 -6.28 -3.22 11.04
N SER A 232 -5.49 -3.83 11.92
CA SER A 232 -4.80 -5.07 11.59
C SER A 232 -5.81 -6.19 11.33
N GLY A 233 -5.63 -6.87 10.21
CA GLY A 233 -6.49 -7.95 9.74
C GLY A 233 -7.73 -7.50 8.96
N ASP A 234 -7.97 -6.20 8.82
CA ASP A 234 -9.05 -5.69 7.98
C ASP A 234 -8.66 -5.78 6.50
N VAL A 235 -9.66 -6.03 5.65
CA VAL A 235 -9.52 -6.08 4.19
C VAL A 235 -10.47 -5.09 3.53
N VAL A 236 -9.93 -4.38 2.53
CA VAL A 236 -10.70 -3.53 1.61
C VAL A 236 -10.67 -4.17 0.23
N LEU A 237 -11.84 -4.32 -0.38
CA LEU A 237 -12.01 -4.79 -1.75
C LEU A 237 -12.59 -3.64 -2.59
N MET A 238 -11.93 -3.29 -3.69
CA MET A 238 -12.43 -2.31 -4.65
C MET A 238 -12.69 -3.00 -5.98
N ALA A 239 -13.94 -3.10 -6.38
CA ALA A 239 -14.43 -3.72 -7.60
C ALA A 239 -15.43 -2.81 -8.31
N GLY A 240 -15.77 -3.10 -9.56
CA GLY A 240 -16.77 -2.32 -10.31
C GLY A 240 -16.47 -0.82 -10.28
N GLN A 241 -17.46 0.00 -9.94
CA GLN A 241 -17.29 1.46 -9.92
C GLN A 241 -16.28 1.94 -8.86
N ALA A 242 -16.08 1.19 -7.78
CA ALA A 242 -15.10 1.54 -6.76
C ALA A 242 -13.64 1.46 -7.25
N ARG A 243 -13.35 0.69 -8.32
CA ARG A 243 -12.03 0.70 -8.99
C ARG A 243 -11.69 2.05 -9.60
N GLU A 244 -12.71 2.85 -9.94
CA GLU A 244 -12.55 4.18 -10.54
C GLU A 244 -12.45 5.30 -9.48
N CYS A 245 -12.51 4.95 -8.20
CA CYS A 245 -12.51 5.94 -7.13
C CYS A 245 -11.08 6.24 -6.67
N PHE A 246 -10.81 7.54 -6.48
CA PHE A 246 -9.61 7.97 -5.78
C PHE A 246 -9.61 7.45 -4.36
N HIS A 247 -8.46 7.02 -3.87
CA HIS A 247 -8.31 6.53 -2.50
C HIS A 247 -6.91 6.80 -1.95
N GLY A 248 -6.73 6.58 -0.65
CA GLY A 248 -5.44 6.69 -0.01
C GLY A 248 -5.50 6.42 1.48
N GLU A 249 -4.35 6.11 2.06
CA GLU A 249 -4.18 5.87 3.49
C GLU A 249 -3.61 7.11 4.16
N TYR A 250 -4.37 7.60 5.11
CA TYR A 250 -3.95 8.66 5.99
C TYR A 250 -3.59 8.10 7.36
N ARG A 251 -2.40 8.48 7.83
CA ARG A 251 -2.00 8.46 9.25
C ARG A 251 -2.14 7.10 9.94
N PHE A 252 -0.97 6.50 10.16
CA PHE A 252 -0.81 5.29 10.95
C PHE A 252 -0.62 5.67 12.44
N ILE A 253 -1.52 5.14 13.28
CA ILE A 253 -1.72 5.44 14.71
C ILE A 253 -1.26 4.25 15.55
#